data_AF-A0A2B4RNJ9-F1
#
_entry.id   AF-A0A2B4RNJ9-F1
#
_cell.length_a   1.000
_cell.length_b   1.000
_cell.length_c   1.000
_cell.angle_alpha   90.00
_cell.angle_beta   90.00
_cell.angle_gamma   90.00
#
_symmetry.space_group_name_H-M   'P 1'
#
loop_
_entity.id
_entity.type
_entity.pdbx_description
1 polymer ?
#
loop_
_entity_poly.entity_id
_entity_poly.type
_entity_poly.pdbx_seq_one_letter_code
_entity_poly.pdbx_strand_id
1 'polypeptide(L)'
;MMIDFMASLFLGIFWLQETGHAQEFQPSFEEKGVSELLRLEEKLLPELNAFIAKKEDYLKELDKIIHQTETLKKSSSASVQSYLGTPMNQYFLIKRFIDDWGTLNDYLHSDTSTHDLLSQIKQKEDAIPTKAKLNERLRDREDSHDVDPEGYRVSL
;
A
#
# COMPACT_ATOMS: atom_id res chain seq x y z
N MET A 1 -40.81 16.05 70.57
CA MET A 1 -40.64 14.66 71.03
C MET A 1 -41.84 13.86 70.55
N MET A 2 -41.69 13.14 69.44
CA MET A 2 -42.36 11.88 69.11
C MET A 2 -41.81 11.44 67.75
N ILE A 3 -41.01 10.37 67.78
CA ILE A 3 -40.60 9.58 66.63
C ILE A 3 -41.46 8.33 66.70
N ASP A 4 -42.03 7.90 65.57
CA ASP A 4 -42.13 6.50 65.11
C ASP A 4 -42.81 6.50 63.71
N PHE A 5 -42.04 6.28 62.65
CA PHE A 5 -41.92 5.00 61.91
C PHE A 5 -43.25 4.47 61.35
N MET A 6 -43.41 4.51 60.02
CA MET A 6 -43.84 3.34 59.23
C MET A 6 -43.76 3.66 57.74
N ALA A 7 -42.98 2.85 57.03
CA ALA A 7 -42.91 2.81 55.59
C ALA A 7 -44.29 2.48 55.00
N SER A 8 -44.71 3.26 54.01
CA SER A 8 -45.71 2.82 53.03
C SER A 8 -45.15 3.09 51.65
N LEU A 9 -44.84 1.97 51.02
CA LEU A 9 -44.35 1.77 49.67
C LEU A 9 -45.41 2.09 48.62
N PHE A 10 -44.93 2.40 47.41
CA PHE A 10 -45.60 2.38 46.10
C PHE A 10 -46.67 3.45 45.83
N LEU A 11 -46.26 4.51 45.13
CA LEU A 11 -46.73 4.85 43.78
C LEU A 11 -46.14 6.20 43.36
N GLY A 12 -45.18 6.17 42.45
CA GLY A 12 -44.56 7.39 41.92
C GLY A 12 -43.20 7.21 41.25
N ILE A 13 -42.85 6.00 40.81
CA ILE A 13 -41.76 5.80 39.85
C ILE A 13 -42.41 5.77 38.46
N PHE A 14 -42.47 6.93 37.82
CA PHE A 14 -42.72 7.20 36.38
C PHE A 14 -43.03 8.70 36.39
N TRP A 15 -42.04 9.57 36.23
CA TRP A 15 -41.55 9.95 34.93
C TRP A 15 -40.03 10.02 34.92
N LEU A 16 -39.47 8.92 34.43
CA LEU A 16 -38.10 8.77 34.02
C LEU A 16 -37.93 9.60 32.74
N GLN A 17 -37.12 10.65 32.83
CA GLN A 17 -36.10 11.01 31.85
C GLN A 17 -36.42 10.65 30.39
N GLU A 18 -37.17 11.50 29.70
CA GLU A 18 -37.25 11.50 28.24
C GLU A 18 -36.00 12.19 27.68
N THR A 19 -34.84 11.62 27.97
CA THR A 19 -33.70 11.71 27.05
C THR A 19 -34.02 10.72 25.96
N GLY A 20 -34.61 11.21 24.86
CA GLY A 20 -34.77 10.43 23.65
C GLY A 20 -33.49 9.67 23.40
N HIS A 21 -33.60 8.35 23.36
CA HIS A 21 -32.53 7.47 22.94
C HIS A 21 -32.15 7.87 21.52
N ALA A 22 -31.17 8.76 21.38
CA ALA A 22 -30.21 8.59 20.32
C ALA A 22 -29.69 7.17 20.56
N GLN A 23 -30.20 6.23 19.77
CA GLN A 23 -29.61 4.91 19.64
C GLN A 23 -28.13 5.21 19.44
N GLU A 24 -27.32 5.03 20.48
CA GLU A 24 -25.87 5.14 20.36
C GLU A 24 -25.53 4.29 19.15
N PHE A 25 -25.01 4.93 18.11
CA PHE A 25 -24.59 4.25 16.91
C PHE A 25 -23.58 3.21 17.38
N GLN A 26 -24.03 1.97 17.55
CA GLN A 26 -23.17 0.84 17.87
C GLN A 26 -22.55 0.48 16.54
N PRO A 27 -21.28 0.83 16.26
CA PRO A 27 -20.67 0.35 15.04
C PRO A 27 -20.62 -1.17 15.15
N SER A 28 -21.37 -1.89 14.31
CA SER A 28 -21.25 -3.35 14.13
C SER A 28 -19.98 -3.73 13.35
N PHE A 29 -18.97 -2.87 13.39
CA PHE A 29 -17.59 -3.23 13.19
C PHE A 29 -17.05 -3.57 14.56
N GLU A 30 -16.46 -4.74 14.78
CA GLU A 30 -15.52 -4.85 15.91
C GLU A 30 -14.55 -3.70 15.71
N GLU A 31 -14.60 -2.64 16.52
CA GLU A 31 -13.80 -1.41 16.38
C GLU A 31 -12.32 -1.72 16.10
N LYS A 32 -11.88 -2.85 16.66
CA LYS A 32 -10.62 -3.55 16.43
C LYS A 32 -10.31 -3.80 14.95
N GLY A 33 -11.24 -4.31 14.15
CA GLY A 33 -11.03 -4.60 12.72
C GLY A 33 -10.80 -3.35 11.86
N VAL A 34 -11.55 -2.26 12.06
CA VAL A 34 -11.31 -1.00 11.31
C VAL A 34 -9.97 -0.42 11.75
N SER A 35 -9.73 -0.41 13.06
CA SER A 35 -8.48 0.10 13.63
C SER A 35 -7.27 -0.67 13.08
N GLU A 36 -7.36 -1.99 12.90
CA GLU A 36 -6.25 -2.76 12.33
C GLU A 36 -6.06 -2.49 10.83
N LEU A 37 -7.11 -2.18 10.08
CA LEU A 37 -7.02 -1.75 8.68
C LEU A 37 -6.36 -0.37 8.53
N LEU A 38 -6.73 0.59 9.38
CA LEU A 38 -6.08 1.90 9.39
C LEU A 38 -4.59 1.79 9.75
N ARG A 39 -4.25 0.97 10.76
CA ARG A 39 -2.86 0.67 11.12
C ARG A 39 -2.10 -0.08 10.02
N LEU A 40 -2.82 -0.83 9.19
CA LEU A 40 -2.24 -1.50 8.02
C LEU A 40 -1.83 -0.47 6.97
N GLU A 41 -2.73 0.47 6.66
CA GLU A 41 -2.49 1.55 5.72
C GLU A 41 -1.32 2.44 6.17
N GLU A 42 -1.30 2.83 7.44
CA GLU A 42 -0.18 3.58 8.05
C GLU A 42 1.16 2.86 7.91
N LYS A 43 1.17 1.51 7.86
CA LYS A 43 2.38 0.71 7.64
C LYS A 43 2.71 0.51 6.17
N LEU A 44 1.72 0.43 5.28
CA LEU A 44 1.94 0.20 3.85
C LEU A 44 2.40 1.46 3.11
N LEU A 45 1.93 2.64 3.53
CA LEU A 45 2.32 3.91 2.89
C LEU A 45 3.84 4.17 2.95
N PRO A 46 4.54 3.99 4.09
CA PRO A 46 5.99 4.09 4.13
C PRO A 46 6.71 3.05 3.25
N GLU A 47 6.20 1.82 3.16
CA GLU A 47 6.78 0.77 2.32
C GLU A 47 6.65 1.12 0.84
N LEU A 48 5.50 1.68 0.43
CA LEU A 48 5.31 2.19 -0.93
C LEU A 48 6.25 3.37 -1.23
N ASN A 49 6.43 4.27 -0.28
CA ASN A 49 7.37 5.39 -0.43
C ASN A 49 8.82 4.88 -0.55
N ALA A 50 9.22 3.90 0.26
CA ALA A 50 10.53 3.27 0.17
C ALA A 50 10.73 2.55 -1.19
N PHE A 51 9.69 1.89 -1.70
CA PHE A 51 9.69 1.32 -3.04
C PHE A 51 9.92 2.38 -4.12
N ILE A 52 9.20 3.51 -4.06
CA ILE A 52 9.36 4.63 -5.01
C ILE A 52 10.80 5.14 -4.96
N ALA A 53 11.34 5.42 -3.77
CA ALA A 53 12.71 5.90 -3.61
C ALA A 53 13.73 4.93 -4.22
N LYS A 54 13.59 3.62 -3.96
CA LYS A 54 14.43 2.58 -4.59
C LYS A 54 14.34 2.60 -6.11
N LYS A 55 13.13 2.78 -6.68
CA LYS A 55 12.94 2.86 -8.14
C LYS A 55 13.51 4.14 -8.74
N GLU A 56 13.42 5.26 -8.05
CA GLU A 56 14.04 6.51 -8.50
C GLU A 56 15.56 6.39 -8.53
N ASP A 57 16.17 5.84 -7.48
CA ASP A 57 17.62 5.60 -7.46
C ASP A 57 18.04 4.58 -8.52
N TYR A 58 17.22 3.56 -8.76
CA TYR A 58 17.41 2.62 -9.85
C TYR A 58 17.45 3.29 -11.22
N LEU A 59 16.49 4.18 -11.49
CA LEU A 59 16.44 4.94 -12.74
C LEU A 59 17.64 5.88 -12.90
N LYS A 60 18.10 6.53 -11.81
CA LYS A 60 19.29 7.41 -11.86
C LYS A 60 20.55 6.66 -12.28
N GLU A 61 20.76 5.44 -11.79
CA GLU A 61 21.93 4.66 -12.17
C GLU A 61 21.86 4.20 -13.64
N LEU A 62 20.67 3.81 -14.12
CA LEU A 62 20.47 3.51 -15.54
C LEU A 62 20.77 4.72 -16.43
N ASP A 63 20.30 5.91 -16.03
CA ASP A 63 20.54 7.15 -16.77
C ASP A 63 22.04 7.51 -16.81
N LYS A 64 22.76 7.29 -15.70
CA LYS A 64 24.22 7.42 -15.66
C LYS A 64 24.93 6.46 -16.63
N ILE A 65 24.49 5.20 -16.73
CA ILE A 65 25.05 4.23 -17.68
C ILE A 65 24.80 4.68 -19.13
N ILE A 66 23.60 5.21 -19.43
CA ILE A 66 23.27 5.79 -20.74
C ILE A 66 24.25 6.93 -21.06
N HIS A 67 24.36 7.92 -20.18
CA HIS A 67 25.22 9.09 -20.40
C HIS A 67 26.71 8.75 -20.57
N GLN A 68 27.23 7.80 -19.79
CA GLN A 68 28.59 7.30 -19.94
C GLN A 68 28.80 6.67 -21.32
N THR A 69 27.86 5.82 -21.74
CA THR A 69 27.90 5.15 -23.05
C THR A 69 27.82 6.14 -24.21
N GLU A 70 26.95 7.15 -24.12
CA GLU A 70 26.80 8.19 -25.14
C GLU A 70 28.05 9.07 -25.27
N THR A 71 28.66 9.44 -24.15
CA THR A 71 29.89 10.25 -24.14
C THR A 71 31.01 9.52 -24.86
N LEU A 72 31.18 8.22 -24.57
CA LEU A 72 32.16 7.36 -25.24
C LEU A 72 31.85 7.14 -26.73
N LYS A 73 30.57 7.11 -27.11
CA LYS A 73 30.16 7.00 -28.52
C LYS A 73 30.45 8.29 -29.28
N LYS A 74 30.22 9.46 -28.68
CA LYS A 74 30.51 10.77 -29.28
C LYS A 74 32.01 10.97 -29.55
N SER A 75 32.88 10.57 -28.64
CA SER A 75 34.35 10.63 -28.87
C SER A 75 34.84 9.74 -30.01
N SER A 76 33.98 8.84 -30.51
CA SER A 76 34.28 7.83 -31.52
C SER A 76 33.72 8.15 -32.93
N SER A 77 33.09 9.31 -33.11
CA SER A 77 32.08 9.52 -34.16
C SER A 77 32.56 9.96 -35.55
N ALA A 78 33.79 9.65 -35.97
CA ALA A 78 34.27 10.03 -37.31
C ALA A 78 33.78 9.09 -38.44
N SER A 79 33.86 7.77 -38.22
CA SER A 79 33.22 6.70 -39.01
C SER A 79 33.49 5.35 -38.34
N VAL A 80 32.65 4.33 -38.55
CA VAL A 80 32.88 2.99 -38.00
C VAL A 80 34.22 2.42 -38.48
N GLN A 81 34.56 2.62 -39.75
CA GLN A 81 35.83 2.16 -40.33
C GLN A 81 37.04 2.85 -39.69
N SER A 82 36.96 4.16 -39.44
CA SER A 82 38.04 4.91 -38.78
C SER A 82 38.18 4.54 -37.31
N TYR A 83 37.05 4.35 -36.62
CA TYR A 83 37.05 3.99 -35.20
C TYR A 83 37.57 2.57 -34.99
N LEU A 84 37.05 1.58 -35.73
CA LEU A 84 37.47 0.18 -35.62
C LEU A 84 38.75 -0.13 -36.41
N GLY A 85 39.34 0.85 -37.10
CA GLY A 85 40.57 0.67 -37.87
C GLY A 85 41.81 0.41 -37.01
N THR A 86 41.73 0.61 -35.68
CA THR A 86 42.84 0.33 -34.75
C THR A 86 42.50 -0.84 -33.82
N PRO A 87 43.44 -1.79 -33.59
CA PRO A 87 43.25 -2.89 -32.65
C PRO A 87 42.89 -2.42 -31.23
N MET A 88 43.43 -1.26 -30.83
CA MET A 88 43.16 -0.67 -29.52
C MET A 88 41.68 -0.28 -29.36
N ASN A 89 41.09 0.38 -30.36
CA ASN A 89 39.66 0.75 -30.32
C ASN A 89 38.75 -0.48 -30.40
N GLN A 90 39.15 -1.52 -31.14
CA GLN A 90 38.45 -2.80 -31.14
C GLN A 90 38.47 -3.45 -29.75
N TYR A 91 39.63 -3.48 -29.08
CA TYR A 91 39.76 -3.97 -27.71
C TYR A 91 38.86 -3.21 -26.74
N PHE A 92 38.89 -1.86 -26.76
CA PHE A 92 38.03 -1.06 -25.89
C PHE A 92 36.55 -1.26 -26.15
N LEU A 93 36.15 -1.46 -27.42
CA LEU A 93 34.76 -1.80 -27.74
C LEU A 93 34.36 -3.14 -27.11
N ILE A 94 35.17 -4.18 -27.26
CA ILE A 94 34.91 -5.51 -26.69
C ILE A 94 34.87 -5.43 -25.16
N LYS A 95 35.86 -4.79 -24.55
CA LYS A 95 35.92 -4.58 -23.10
C LYS A 95 34.66 -3.90 -22.58
N ARG A 96 34.15 -2.87 -23.26
CA ARG A 96 32.88 -2.20 -22.89
C ARG A 96 31.69 -3.16 -22.92
N PHE A 97 31.61 -4.05 -23.89
CA PHE A 97 30.53 -5.05 -23.94
C PHE A 97 30.64 -6.11 -22.84
N ILE A 98 31.87 -6.46 -22.44
CA ILE A 98 32.08 -7.43 -21.35
C ILE A 98 31.79 -6.76 -19.99
N ASP A 99 32.41 -5.60 -19.75
CA ASP A 99 32.40 -4.97 -18.43
C ASP A 99 31.16 -4.10 -18.25
N ASP A 100 30.95 -3.09 -19.10
CA ASP A 100 29.90 -2.08 -18.87
C ASP A 100 28.51 -2.67 -19.10
N TRP A 101 28.32 -3.40 -20.22
CA TRP A 101 27.06 -4.10 -20.49
C TRP A 101 26.84 -5.31 -19.57
N GLY A 102 27.92 -5.98 -19.14
CA GLY A 102 27.84 -7.01 -18.10
C GLY A 102 27.38 -6.44 -16.76
N THR A 103 27.96 -5.32 -16.35
CA THR A 103 27.58 -4.59 -15.12
C THR A 103 26.13 -4.13 -15.18
N LEU A 104 25.67 -3.63 -16.33
CA LEU A 104 24.25 -3.31 -16.53
C LEU A 104 23.38 -4.55 -16.35
N ASN A 105 23.74 -5.69 -16.94
CA ASN A 105 22.98 -6.92 -16.78
C ASN A 105 22.88 -7.33 -15.30
N ASP A 106 23.98 -7.29 -14.55
CA ASP A 106 24.00 -7.62 -13.13
C ASP A 106 23.15 -6.64 -12.32
N TYR A 107 23.21 -5.35 -12.66
CA TYR A 107 22.41 -4.31 -12.04
C TYR A 107 20.90 -4.52 -12.24
N LEU A 108 20.48 -4.83 -13.48
CA LEU A 108 19.08 -5.13 -13.80
C LEU A 108 18.56 -6.34 -13.00
N HIS A 109 19.40 -7.36 -12.78
CA HIS A 109 19.04 -8.53 -11.97
C HIS A 109 19.05 -8.28 -10.47
N SER A 110 19.75 -7.23 -10.00
CA SER A 110 19.85 -6.89 -8.59
C SER A 110 18.60 -6.18 -8.03
N ASP A 111 17.69 -5.71 -8.89
CA ASP A 111 16.47 -5.02 -8.46
C ASP A 111 15.45 -5.98 -7.84
N THR A 112 15.42 -6.03 -6.51
CA THR A 112 14.44 -6.80 -5.73
C THR A 112 13.26 -5.97 -5.25
N SER A 113 13.21 -4.66 -5.54
CA SER A 113 12.27 -3.72 -4.92
C SER A 113 10.79 -4.11 -5.10
N THR A 114 10.43 -4.62 -6.29
CA THR A 114 9.07 -5.11 -6.56
C THR A 114 8.74 -6.33 -5.71
N HIS A 115 9.68 -7.26 -5.58
CA HIS A 115 9.49 -8.44 -4.72
C HIS A 115 9.34 -8.00 -3.25
N ASP A 116 10.18 -7.09 -2.77
CA ASP A 116 10.13 -6.58 -1.40
C ASP A 116 8.73 -6.03 -1.08
N LEU A 117 8.21 -5.12 -1.91
CA LEU A 117 6.88 -4.51 -1.69
C LEU A 117 5.76 -5.56 -1.72
N LEU A 118 5.78 -6.49 -2.69
CA LEU A 118 4.78 -7.56 -2.77
C LEU A 118 4.82 -8.47 -1.53
N SER A 119 6.00 -8.74 -0.98
CA SER A 119 6.14 -9.53 0.25
C SER A 119 5.52 -8.82 1.45
N GLN A 120 5.68 -7.50 1.53
CA GLN A 120 5.10 -6.68 2.61
C GLN A 120 3.57 -6.62 2.54
N ILE A 121 3.02 -6.53 1.33
CA ILE A 121 1.57 -6.57 1.10
C ILE A 121 1.01 -7.95 1.46
N LYS A 122 1.65 -9.03 1.01
CA LYS A 122 1.21 -10.41 1.30
C LYS A 122 1.22 -10.73 2.79
N GLN A 123 2.23 -10.29 3.53
CA GLN A 123 2.28 -10.46 4.99
C GLN A 123 1.08 -9.80 5.70
N LYS A 124 0.47 -8.82 5.04
CA LYS A 124 -0.59 -7.95 5.56
C LYS A 124 -1.96 -8.29 4.98
N GLU A 125 -2.03 -9.23 4.04
CA GLU A 125 -3.24 -9.63 3.30
C GLU A 125 -4.31 -10.24 4.20
N ASP A 126 -3.90 -11.01 5.22
CA ASP A 126 -4.83 -11.65 6.17
C ASP A 126 -5.62 -10.64 7.02
N ALA A 127 -5.14 -9.40 7.14
CA ALA A 127 -5.85 -8.33 7.84
C ALA A 127 -6.95 -7.69 6.98
N ILE A 128 -6.95 -7.94 5.66
CA ILE A 128 -7.89 -7.35 4.72
C ILE A 128 -9.14 -8.24 4.63
N PRO A 129 -10.35 -7.73 4.93
CA PRO A 129 -11.57 -8.52 4.80
C PRO A 129 -11.83 -8.90 3.33
N THR A 130 -12.29 -10.13 3.12
CA THR A 130 -12.61 -10.62 1.78
C THR A 130 -13.82 -9.88 1.20
N LYS A 131 -13.88 -9.78 -0.14
CA LYS A 131 -15.05 -9.22 -0.85
C LYS A 131 -16.36 -9.91 -0.44
N ALA A 132 -16.32 -11.23 -0.25
CA ALA A 132 -17.47 -12.03 0.19
C ALA A 132 -17.95 -11.60 1.58
N LYS A 133 -17.04 -11.43 2.55
CA LYS A 133 -17.36 -10.96 3.91
C LYS A 133 -17.90 -9.53 3.93
N LEU A 134 -17.43 -8.67 3.00
CA LEU A 134 -17.95 -7.31 2.84
C LEU A 134 -19.38 -7.32 2.26
N ASN A 135 -19.63 -8.09 1.20
CA ASN A 135 -20.94 -8.19 0.56
C ASN A 135 -22.00 -8.86 1.47
N GLU A 136 -21.61 -9.87 2.26
CA GLU A 136 -22.48 -10.49 3.28
C GLU A 136 -22.95 -9.45 4.31
N ARG A 137 -22.05 -8.61 4.80
CA ARG A 137 -22.41 -7.55 5.76
C ARG A 137 -23.22 -6.42 5.15
N LEU A 138 -23.00 -6.08 3.89
CA LEU A 138 -23.86 -5.14 3.17
C LEU A 138 -25.29 -5.66 3.14
N ARG A 139 -25.47 -6.94 2.85
CA ARG A 139 -26.79 -7.60 2.87
C ARG A 139 -27.45 -7.57 4.26
N ASP A 140 -26.71 -7.82 5.34
CA ASP A 140 -27.26 -7.73 6.70
C ASP A 140 -27.77 -6.32 7.03
N ARG A 141 -27.13 -5.27 6.50
CA ARG A 141 -27.59 -3.87 6.63
C ARG A 141 -28.72 -3.49 5.68
N GLU A 142 -28.75 -4.08 4.49
CA GLU A 142 -29.89 -3.96 3.56
C GLU A 142 -31.17 -4.45 4.26
N ASP A 143 -31.11 -5.61 4.92
CA ASP A 143 -32.25 -6.20 5.64
C ASP A 143 -32.68 -5.35 6.86
N SER A 144 -31.77 -4.55 7.44
CA SER A 144 -32.07 -3.64 8.55
C SER A 144 -32.58 -2.24 8.13
N HIS A 145 -32.90 -2.03 6.84
CA HIS A 145 -33.58 -0.84 6.27
C HIS A 145 -32.84 0.52 6.33
N ASP A 146 -31.51 0.54 6.50
CA ASP A 146 -30.77 1.81 6.73
C ASP A 146 -29.85 2.26 5.56
N VAL A 147 -29.78 1.53 4.44
CA VAL A 147 -28.84 1.85 3.33
C VAL A 147 -29.39 1.47 1.94
N ASP A 148 -29.24 2.38 0.94
CA ASP A 148 -29.44 2.11 -0.49
C ASP A 148 -28.17 1.45 -1.12
N PRO A 149 -28.25 0.19 -1.61
CA PRO A 149 -27.06 -0.65 -1.79
C PRO A 149 -26.38 -0.65 -3.18
N GLU A 150 -27.02 -0.14 -4.22
CA GLU A 150 -26.52 -0.32 -5.61
C GLU A 150 -25.12 0.28 -5.83
N GLY A 151 -24.73 1.29 -5.05
CA GLY A 151 -23.41 1.92 -5.13
C GLY A 151 -22.29 1.24 -4.33
N TYR A 152 -22.59 0.28 -3.46
CA TYR A 152 -21.63 -0.21 -2.44
C TYR A 152 -21.18 -1.66 -2.64
N ARG A 153 -21.82 -2.43 -3.52
CA ARG A 153 -21.46 -3.83 -3.77
C ARG A 153 -20.12 -3.93 -4.51
N VAL A 154 -19.24 -4.82 -4.05
CA VAL A 154 -17.95 -5.09 -4.70
C VAL A 154 -18.11 -6.31 -5.61
N SER A 155 -17.80 -6.17 -6.90
CA SER A 155 -17.84 -7.28 -7.85
C SER A 155 -16.89 -8.41 -7.42
N LEU A 156 -17.39 -9.64 -7.35
CA LEU A 156 -16.61 -10.83 -7.00
C LEU A 156 -15.54 -11.11 -8.04
#